data_AF-A0A7C7I9N7-F1
#
_entry.id   AF-A0A7C7I9N7-F1
#
_cell.length_a   1.000
_cell.length_b   1.000
_cell.length_c   1.000
_cell.angle_alpha   90.00
_cell.angle_beta   90.00
_cell.angle_gamma   90.00
#
_symmetry.space_group_name_H-M   'P 1'
#
loop_
_entity.id
_entity.type
_entity.pdbx_description
1 polymer ?
#
loop_
_entity_poly.entity_id
_entity_poly.type
_entity_poly.pdbx_seq_one_letter_code
_entity_poly.pdbx_strand_id
1 'polypeptide(L)'
;MKALCHYIPALAIREAVTLVQALLRDKRVDYQGRTVGFKGGGLNFPLLRPDLPIYIASNSPMGLRLARELADGTIVSSCATEATVDYSLGIIGEGASKTGRDIPDIDRVAHLNCCIASKA
;
A
#
# COMPACT_ATOMS: atom_id res chain seq x y z
N MET A 1 -24.97 -8.19 4.13
CA MET A 1 -24.28 -7.23 5.02
C MET A 1 -22.81 -7.56 5.32
N LYS A 2 -22.37 -8.83 5.49
CA LYS A 2 -20.95 -9.18 5.76
C LYS A 2 -19.93 -8.77 4.67
N ALA A 3 -20.35 -8.68 3.40
CA ALA A 3 -19.46 -8.30 2.29
C ALA A 3 -19.06 -6.81 2.27
N LEU A 4 -19.89 -5.92 2.83
CA LEU A 4 -19.60 -4.48 2.89
C LEU A 4 -18.51 -4.15 3.91
N CYS A 5 -18.42 -4.91 5.01
CA CYS A 5 -17.51 -4.63 6.12
C CYS A 5 -16.02 -4.83 5.73
N HIS A 6 -15.73 -5.79 4.84
CA HIS A 6 -14.36 -6.03 4.35
C HIS A 6 -13.89 -5.02 3.29
N TYR A 7 -14.81 -4.27 2.68
CA TYR A 7 -14.51 -3.36 1.57
C TYR A 7 -14.08 -1.96 2.04
N ILE A 8 -14.63 -1.49 3.17
CA ILE A 8 -14.39 -0.14 3.70
C ILE A 8 -12.90 0.12 3.99
N PRO A 9 -12.14 -0.80 4.63
CA PRO A 9 -10.72 -0.55 4.91
C PRO A 9 -9.88 -0.41 3.63
N ALA A 10 -10.08 -1.28 2.64
CA ALA A 10 -9.37 -1.19 1.37
C ALA A 10 -9.74 0.09 0.60
N LEU A 11 -10.99 0.53 0.68
CA LEU A 11 -11.43 1.80 0.11
C LEU A 11 -10.76 2.99 0.80
N ALA A 12 -10.74 3.00 2.14
CA ALA A 12 -10.10 4.08 2.90
C ALA A 12 -8.60 4.18 2.59
N ILE A 13 -7.89 3.05 2.49
CA ILE A 13 -6.48 3.03 2.11
C ILE A 13 -6.29 3.60 0.70
N ARG A 14 -7.13 3.20 -0.27
CA ARG A 14 -7.08 3.74 -1.64
C ARG A 14 -7.24 5.26 -1.65
N GLU A 15 -8.26 5.75 -0.98
CA GLU A 15 -8.59 7.17 -0.96
C GLU A 15 -7.49 7.97 -0.25
N ALA A 16 -6.96 7.45 0.86
CA ALA A 16 -5.84 8.05 1.58
C ALA A 16 -4.56 8.11 0.73
N VAL A 17 -4.16 7.00 0.09
CA VAL A 17 -2.97 6.96 -0.79
C VAL A 17 -3.13 7.94 -1.95
N THR A 18 -4.31 8.01 -2.57
CA THR A 18 -4.59 8.94 -3.66
C THR A 18 -4.44 10.40 -3.21
N LEU A 19 -4.99 10.75 -2.05
CA LEU A 19 -4.87 12.09 -1.46
C LEU A 19 -3.40 12.41 -1.13
N VAL A 20 -2.68 11.51 -0.48
CA VAL A 20 -1.27 11.69 -0.10
C VAL A 20 -0.41 11.90 -1.36
N GLN A 21 -0.57 11.09 -2.40
CA GLN A 21 0.14 11.28 -3.68
C GLN A 21 -0.14 12.64 -4.32
N ALA A 22 -1.38 13.15 -4.20
CA ALA A 22 -1.73 14.47 -4.71
C ALA A 22 -1.06 15.59 -3.92
N LEU A 23 -1.04 15.49 -2.58
CA LEU A 23 -0.39 16.46 -1.70
C LEU A 23 1.14 16.47 -1.87
N LEU A 24 1.76 15.30 -2.06
CA LEU A 24 3.20 15.16 -2.30
C LEU A 24 3.66 15.73 -3.65
N ARG A 25 2.73 16.10 -4.54
CA ARG A 25 3.04 16.74 -5.84
C ARG A 25 2.84 18.26 -5.79
N ASP A 26 2.90 18.86 -4.60
CA ASP A 26 2.71 20.29 -4.30
C ASP A 26 1.42 20.89 -4.89
N LYS A 27 0.37 20.07 -4.96
CA LYS A 27 -0.94 20.55 -5.41
C LYS A 27 -1.71 21.12 -4.22
N ARG A 28 -2.44 22.21 -4.47
CA ARG A 28 -3.60 22.50 -3.65
C ARG A 28 -4.68 21.48 -4.02
N VAL A 29 -5.07 20.66 -3.06
CA VAL A 29 -5.94 19.50 -3.28
C VAL A 29 -7.31 19.75 -2.66
N ASP A 30 -8.33 19.44 -3.45
CA ASP A 30 -9.68 19.13 -3.00
C ASP A 30 -9.93 17.65 -3.35
N TYR A 31 -10.34 16.85 -2.36
CA TYR A 31 -10.59 15.43 -2.51
C TYR A 31 -11.84 15.03 -1.74
N GLN A 32 -12.83 14.48 -2.43
CA GLN A 32 -14.09 14.04 -1.83
C GLN A 32 -14.30 12.55 -2.12
N GLY A 33 -13.75 11.70 -1.26
CA GLY A 33 -13.99 10.27 -1.26
C GLY A 33 -15.24 9.88 -0.47
N ARG A 34 -15.55 8.58 -0.46
CA ARG A 34 -16.63 8.01 0.35
C ARG A 34 -16.25 7.85 1.82
N THR A 35 -14.96 7.69 2.10
CA THR A 35 -14.41 7.47 3.46
C THR A 35 -13.41 8.55 3.88
N VAL A 36 -12.65 9.10 2.93
CA VAL A 36 -11.67 10.16 3.16
C VAL A 36 -12.10 11.42 2.42
N GLY A 37 -12.13 12.56 3.12
CA GLY A 37 -12.42 13.87 2.55
C GLY A 37 -11.36 14.90 2.96
N PHE A 38 -11.01 15.79 2.04
CA PHE A 38 -10.04 16.87 2.23
C PHE A 38 -10.43 18.07 1.37
N LYS A 39 -10.45 19.27 1.96
CA LYS A 39 -10.97 20.46 1.28
C LYS A 39 -9.95 21.59 1.29
N GLY A 40 -9.56 22.05 0.11
CA GLY A 40 -8.93 23.34 -0.15
C GLY A 40 -7.57 23.57 0.50
N GLY A 41 -6.71 22.55 0.59
CA GLY A 41 -5.44 22.62 1.31
C GLY A 41 -4.23 22.09 0.55
N GLY A 42 -3.05 22.24 1.15
CA GLY A 42 -1.77 21.70 0.67
C GLY A 42 -0.85 21.49 1.86
N LEU A 43 0.34 20.94 1.62
CA LEU A 43 1.36 20.85 2.67
C LEU A 43 1.83 22.25 3.06
N ASN A 44 1.99 22.50 4.35
CA ASN A 44 2.45 23.78 4.89
C ASN A 44 3.99 23.83 5.05
N PHE A 45 4.70 22.92 4.39
CA PHE A 45 6.15 22.82 4.40
C PHE A 45 6.65 22.38 3.01
N PRO A 46 7.89 22.75 2.64
CA PRO A 46 8.50 22.30 1.41
C PRO A 46 8.86 20.81 1.50
N LEU A 47 8.64 20.08 0.41
CA LEU A 47 9.04 18.68 0.31
C LEU A 47 10.54 18.56 0.05
N LEU A 48 11.26 17.90 0.95
CA LEU A 48 12.68 17.57 0.75
C LEU A 48 12.89 16.47 -0.29
N ARG A 49 11.89 15.60 -0.48
CA ARG A 49 11.87 14.51 -1.45
C ARG A 49 10.51 14.47 -2.16
N PRO A 50 10.41 15.00 -3.40
CA PRO A 50 9.15 15.04 -4.14
C PRO A 50 8.70 13.66 -4.67
N ASP A 51 9.61 12.68 -4.66
CA ASP A 51 9.45 11.31 -5.15
C ASP A 51 9.33 10.29 -4.00
N LEU A 52 8.80 10.70 -2.84
CA LEU A 52 8.67 9.85 -1.66
C LEU A 52 7.84 8.59 -1.99
N PRO A 53 8.41 7.38 -1.91
CA PRO A 53 7.70 6.17 -2.29
C PRO A 53 6.68 5.78 -1.22
N ILE A 54 5.53 5.28 -1.66
CA ILE A 54 4.43 4.87 -0.78
C ILE A 54 4.37 3.35 -0.73
N TYR A 55 4.35 2.82 0.49
CA TYR A 55 4.23 1.39 0.74
C TYR A 55 2.90 1.08 1.41
N ILE A 56 2.24 0.01 0.96
CA ILE A 56 1.04 -0.51 1.63
C ILE A 56 1.41 -1.80 2.36
N ALA A 57 1.29 -1.78 3.68
CA ALA A 57 1.47 -2.95 4.52
C ALA A 57 0.15 -3.73 4.65
N SER A 58 0.14 -4.99 4.19
CA SER A 58 -1.03 -5.85 4.36
C SER A 58 -0.69 -7.32 4.16
N ASN A 59 -1.33 -8.18 4.95
CA ASN A 59 -1.37 -9.63 4.71
C ASN A 59 -2.68 -10.08 4.04
N SER A 60 -3.62 -9.16 3.84
CA SER A 60 -4.94 -9.50 3.27
C SER A 60 -4.89 -9.54 1.74
N PRO A 61 -5.64 -10.43 1.07
CA PRO A 61 -5.66 -10.47 -0.39
C PRO A 61 -6.07 -9.14 -1.04
N MET A 62 -7.05 -8.44 -0.45
CA MET A 62 -7.47 -7.13 -0.95
C MET A 62 -6.40 -6.06 -0.79
N GLY A 63 -5.69 -6.04 0.36
CA GLY A 63 -4.62 -5.08 0.60
C GLY A 63 -3.40 -5.31 -0.30
N LEU A 64 -3.03 -6.57 -0.54
CA LEU A 64 -1.95 -6.92 -1.47
C LEU A 64 -2.28 -6.52 -2.92
N ARG A 65 -3.51 -6.77 -3.36
CA ARG A 65 -3.99 -6.31 -4.68
C ARG A 65 -3.99 -4.79 -4.79
N LEU A 66 -4.39 -4.10 -3.71
CA LEU A 66 -4.37 -2.65 -3.66
C LEU A 66 -2.95 -2.08 -3.69
N ALA A 67 -2.02 -2.69 -2.97
CA ALA A 67 -0.60 -2.33 -2.97
C ALA A 67 -0.04 -2.36 -4.38
N ARG A 68 -0.29 -3.44 -5.12
CA ARG A 68 0.12 -3.56 -6.51
C ARG A 68 -0.46 -2.49 -7.43
N GLU A 69 -1.68 -2.03 -7.16
CA GLU A 69 -2.33 -1.07 -8.02
C GLU A 69 -1.84 0.37 -7.80
N LEU A 70 -1.53 0.76 -6.56
CA LEU A 70 -1.37 2.16 -6.17
C LEU A 70 -0.03 2.52 -5.54
N ALA A 71 0.67 1.54 -4.99
CA ALA A 71 1.85 1.74 -4.17
C ALA A 71 3.12 1.45 -4.98
N ASP A 72 4.23 2.02 -4.51
CA ASP A 72 5.57 1.74 -5.04
C ASP A 72 6.16 0.48 -4.39
N GLY A 73 5.61 0.06 -3.24
CA GLY A 73 6.00 -1.16 -2.56
C GLY A 73 4.91 -1.77 -1.67
N THR A 74 5.15 -3.00 -1.23
CA THR A 74 4.31 -3.70 -0.26
C THR A 74 5.13 -4.27 0.87
N ILE A 75 4.56 -4.25 2.08
CA ILE A 75 5.16 -4.83 3.28
C ILE A 75 4.26 -5.97 3.75
N VAL A 76 4.80 -7.18 3.79
CA VAL A 76 4.10 -8.38 4.24
C VAL A 76 4.75 -8.89 5.51
N SER A 77 3.96 -9.09 6.56
CA SER A 77 4.43 -9.65 7.82
C SER A 77 4.21 -11.16 7.88
N SER A 78 4.98 -11.84 8.73
CA SER A 78 4.86 -13.28 8.98
C SER A 78 5.28 -14.17 7.81
N CYS A 79 6.22 -13.71 6.99
CA CYS A 79 6.86 -14.48 5.91
C CYS A 79 7.89 -15.52 6.43
N ALA A 80 7.54 -16.27 7.47
CA ALA A 80 8.46 -17.20 8.14
C ALA A 80 8.60 -18.55 7.41
N THR A 81 7.78 -18.81 6.39
CA THR A 81 7.84 -20.04 5.57
C THR A 81 7.74 -19.73 4.09
N GLU A 82 8.34 -20.58 3.25
CA GLU A 82 8.27 -20.49 1.78
C GLU A 82 6.81 -20.43 1.29
N ALA A 83 5.94 -21.29 1.82
CA ALA A 83 4.52 -21.30 1.47
C ALA A 83 3.81 -19.96 1.73
N THR A 84 4.14 -19.26 2.83
CA THR A 84 3.56 -17.93 3.11
C THR A 84 4.06 -16.87 2.14
N VAL A 85 5.33 -16.97 1.72
CA VAL A 85 5.93 -16.08 0.71
C VAL A 85 5.28 -16.32 -0.64
N ASP A 86 5.18 -17.57 -1.09
CA ASP A 86 4.60 -17.94 -2.38
C ASP A 86 3.13 -17.52 -2.48
N TYR A 87 2.36 -17.70 -1.39
CA TYR A 87 0.98 -17.24 -1.33
C TYR A 87 0.87 -15.72 -1.54
N SER A 88 1.68 -14.93 -0.83
CA SER A 88 1.68 -13.47 -0.98
C SER A 88 2.15 -13.03 -2.37
N LEU A 89 3.22 -13.65 -2.89
CA LEU A 89 3.71 -13.38 -4.23
C LEU A 89 2.69 -13.75 -5.32
N GLY A 90 1.93 -14.82 -5.15
CA GLY A 90 0.84 -15.21 -6.05
C GLY A 90 -0.24 -14.14 -6.14
N ILE A 91 -0.73 -13.65 -4.99
CA ILE A 91 -1.75 -12.59 -4.94
C ILE A 91 -1.22 -11.27 -5.53
N ILE A 92 0.04 -10.93 -5.23
CA ILE A 92 0.69 -9.78 -5.85
C ILE A 92 0.76 -10.03 -7.36
N GLY A 93 1.16 -11.20 -7.85
CA GLY A 93 1.20 -11.51 -9.28
C GLY A 93 -0.14 -11.36 -10.01
N GLU A 94 -1.25 -11.76 -9.37
CA GLU A 94 -2.62 -11.69 -9.91
C GLU A 94 -3.15 -10.26 -10.14
N GLY A 95 -2.55 -9.23 -9.51
CA GLY A 95 -3.02 -7.86 -9.68
C GLY A 95 -2.74 -7.35 -11.09
N ALA A 96 -3.75 -7.28 -11.95
CA ALA A 96 -3.61 -6.61 -13.25
C ALA A 96 -3.35 -5.10 -13.01
N SER A 97 -2.23 -4.60 -13.52
CA SER A 97 -1.97 -3.16 -13.61
C SER A 97 -2.98 -2.55 -14.58
N LYS A 98 -4.02 -1.89 -14.05
CA LYS A 98 -4.91 -1.03 -14.87
C LYS A 98 -4.21 0.28 -15.30
N THR A 99 -2.98 0.51 -14.83
CA THR A 99 -2.26 1.78 -14.93
C THR A 99 -1.13 1.74 -15.96
N GLY A 100 -0.96 0.63 -16.70
CA GLY A 100 0.11 0.50 -17.70
C GLY A 100 1.52 0.44 -17.10
N ARG A 101 1.65 0.27 -15.78
CA ARG A 101 2.92 -0.04 -15.10
C ARG A 101 3.22 -1.53 -15.24
N ASP A 102 4.44 -1.87 -15.64
CA ASP A 102 4.86 -3.26 -15.79
C ASP A 102 5.05 -3.96 -14.43
N ILE A 103 4.84 -5.28 -14.47
CA ILE A 103 4.87 -6.24 -13.34
C ILE A 103 6.13 -6.20 -12.44
N PRO A 104 7.34 -5.82 -12.91
CA PRO A 104 8.56 -5.80 -12.07
C PRO A 104 8.65 -4.68 -11.02
N ASP A 105 7.84 -3.62 -11.09
CA ASP A 105 8.15 -2.34 -10.42
C ASP A 105 7.61 -2.15 -8.99
N ILE A 106 7.01 -3.18 -8.36
CA ILE A 106 6.63 -3.09 -6.94
C ILE A 106 7.73 -3.67 -6.04
N ASP A 107 8.27 -2.85 -5.13
CA ASP A 107 9.20 -3.32 -4.10
C ASP A 107 8.48 -4.22 -3.08
N ARG A 108 9.15 -5.29 -2.65
CA ARG A 108 8.55 -6.37 -1.85
C ARG A 108 9.34 -6.56 -0.58
N VAL A 109 8.77 -6.14 0.53
CA VAL A 109 9.40 -6.19 1.85
C VAL A 109 8.76 -7.30 2.68
N ALA A 110 9.57 -8.24 3.13
CA ALA A 110 9.19 -9.22 4.14
C ALA A 110 9.56 -8.70 5.53
N HIS A 111 8.57 -8.48 6.38
CA HIS A 111 8.76 -8.13 7.78
C HIS A 111 8.80 -9.41 8.63
N LEU A 112 9.96 -9.68 9.24
CA LEU A 112 10.24 -10.87 10.02
C LEU A 112 10.51 -10.50 11.48
N ASN A 113 9.70 -11.06 12.38
CA ASN A 113 10.02 -11.03 13.80
C ASN A 113 11.06 -12.13 14.06
N CYS A 114 12.26 -11.76 14.51
CA CYS A 114 13.30 -12.71 14.86
C CYS A 114 13.89 -12.39 16.23
N CYS A 115 14.32 -13.43 16.94
CA CYS A 115 15.12 -13.35 18.15
C CYS A 115 16.33 -14.25 17.95
N ILE A 116 17.52 -13.73 18.27
CA ILE A 116 18.78 -14.45 18.12
C ILE A 116 19.34 -14.64 19.53
N ALA A 117 19.61 -15.89 19.90
CA ALA A 117 20.25 -16.25 21.15
C ALA A 117 21.43 -17.18 20.88
N SER A 118 22.45 -17.13 21.74
CA SER A 118 23.53 -18.11 21.72
C SER A 118 22.95 -19.50 22.00
N LYS A 119 23.45 -20.50 21.27
CA LYS A 119 23.10 -21.90 21.53
C LYS A 119 23.61 -22.26 22.93
N ALA A 120 22.70 -22.68 23.82
CA ALA A 120 23.06 -23.22 25.13
C ALA A 120 23.81 -24.55 24.99
#